data_AF-A0A812VT38-F1
#
_entry.id   AF-A0A812VT38-F1
#
_cell.length_a   1.000
_cell.length_b   1.000
_cell.length_c   1.000
_cell.angle_alpha   90.00
_cell.angle_beta   90.00
_cell.angle_gamma   90.00
#
_symmetry.space_group_name_H-M   'P 1'
#
loop_
_entity.id
_entity.type
_entity.pdbx_description
1 polymer ?
#
loop_
_entity_poly.entity_id
_entity_poly.type
_entity_poly.pdbx_seq_one_letter_code
_entity_poly.pdbx_strand_id
1 'polypeptide(L)'
;MHSGYPSDASYNYGAAHAFQGDAKNGVAKSPFGRAQRRSINLPALALCLVLPWLIFTLVYSLCSLSLHYTSPGLVTAGIALAGAVVLLLAYSALQNLRSGEDGQSTWYFFLFLCSAANLALAVVLGNMNYRSNLVPFMDVNNMNEYDMINPAESKGNQLMDAGRVHFIPEAKLDIAHSMGFRNLDTYCVAPIASGEQDNYDFWAVGLNCCSGHVADFHCGEFNNPTAHSGLRLMRDDLRSYFRLAVQQAEAAYNIRANHPIFFYWMQDPATEISAYESAAYTNWMVGVFVALGVQLLLVVVATVAFAKLS
;
A
#
# COMPACT_ATOMS: atom_id res chain seq x y z
N MET A 1 10.18 54.87 -98.15
CA MET A 1 11.40 55.70 -98.01
C MET A 1 11.35 56.40 -96.67
N HIS A 2 12.44 56.25 -95.90
CA HIS A 2 12.84 56.87 -94.62
C HIS A 2 11.82 57.71 -93.84
N SER A 3 11.38 57.27 -92.66
CA SER A 3 12.13 57.18 -91.38
C SER A 3 12.34 58.55 -90.73
N GLY A 4 11.49 58.86 -89.76
CA GLY A 4 11.65 59.97 -88.83
C GLY A 4 12.72 59.68 -87.78
N TYR A 5 13.47 60.72 -87.42
CA TYR A 5 14.55 60.70 -86.43
C TYR A 5 14.03 60.86 -84.98
N PRO A 6 14.84 60.47 -83.98
CA PRO A 6 14.40 60.12 -82.64
C PRO A 6 14.68 61.20 -81.58
N SER A 7 14.11 60.94 -80.41
CA SER A 7 14.28 61.62 -79.12
C SER A 7 15.51 61.13 -78.36
N ASP A 8 16.35 62.05 -77.90
CA ASP A 8 17.41 61.84 -76.92
C ASP A 8 16.90 62.05 -75.49
N ALA A 9 17.07 61.05 -74.63
CA ALA A 9 17.48 61.23 -73.23
C ALA A 9 17.96 59.88 -72.66
N SER A 10 19.25 59.82 -72.42
CA SER A 10 20.04 58.70 -71.90
C SER A 10 20.93 59.32 -70.80
N TYR A 11 21.36 58.71 -69.70
CA TYR A 11 21.36 57.37 -69.11
C TYR A 11 21.36 57.57 -67.59
N ASN A 12 20.74 56.67 -66.81
CA ASN A 12 21.14 56.42 -65.43
C ASN A 12 21.41 54.92 -65.28
N TYR A 13 22.67 54.61 -64.97
CA TYR A 13 23.23 53.27 -64.92
C TYR A 13 22.73 52.48 -63.69
N GLY A 14 22.40 51.19 -63.89
CA GLY A 14 22.45 50.20 -62.82
C GLY A 14 21.13 49.57 -62.37
N ALA A 15 20.20 49.25 -63.27
CA ALA A 15 19.12 48.29 -62.99
C ALA A 15 19.41 46.97 -63.72
N ALA A 16 19.75 45.91 -62.98
CA ALA A 16 19.55 44.54 -63.44
C ALA A 16 18.24 44.04 -62.86
N HIS A 17 17.16 44.17 -63.64
CA HIS A 17 15.89 43.51 -63.35
C HIS A 17 15.97 42.02 -63.67
N ALA A 18 15.55 41.23 -62.69
CA ALA A 18 14.81 39.98 -62.79
C ALA A 18 15.33 38.87 -63.73
N PHE A 19 16.06 37.90 -63.15
CA PHE A 19 15.79 36.51 -63.50
C PHE A 19 14.54 36.07 -62.72
N GLN A 20 13.43 36.04 -63.43
CA GLN A 20 12.18 35.41 -63.02
C GLN A 20 12.38 33.89 -63.10
N GLY A 21 12.74 33.28 -61.97
CA GLY A 21 12.85 31.83 -61.80
C GLY A 21 12.01 31.40 -60.59
N ASP A 22 10.91 30.73 -60.88
CA ASP A 22 9.97 30.00 -60.01
C ASP A 22 10.16 30.14 -58.49
N ALA A 23 9.27 30.94 -57.90
CA ALA A 23 8.90 30.84 -56.50
C ALA A 23 8.22 29.49 -56.22
N LYS A 24 9.02 28.48 -55.85
CA LYS A 24 8.55 27.32 -55.08
C LYS A 24 9.36 27.23 -53.79
N ASN A 25 8.78 27.82 -52.74
CA ASN A 25 8.96 27.46 -51.32
C ASN A 25 10.36 26.95 -50.93
N GLY A 26 11.33 27.86 -50.92
CA GLY A 26 12.65 27.63 -50.34
C GLY A 26 13.02 28.81 -49.46
N VAL A 27 12.41 28.93 -48.29
CA VAL A 27 12.91 29.85 -47.26
C VAL A 27 14.31 29.37 -46.90
N ALA A 28 15.33 30.06 -47.40
CA ALA A 28 16.71 29.83 -47.03
C ALA A 28 16.84 29.99 -45.51
N LYS A 29 17.02 28.87 -44.80
CA LYS A 29 17.37 28.88 -43.38
C LYS A 29 18.70 29.61 -43.24
N SER A 30 18.71 30.75 -42.56
CA SER A 30 19.95 31.45 -42.23
C SER A 30 20.90 30.49 -41.48
N PRO A 31 22.19 30.43 -41.81
CA PRO A 31 23.15 29.52 -41.16
C PRO A 31 23.42 29.88 -39.68
N PHE A 32 22.88 31.00 -39.20
CA PHE A 32 22.93 31.47 -37.81
C PHE A 32 21.55 31.44 -37.14
N GLY A 33 20.74 30.42 -37.41
CA GLY A 33 19.54 30.17 -36.62
C GLY A 33 19.93 29.86 -35.17
N ARG A 34 19.86 30.85 -34.27
CA ARG A 34 19.89 30.61 -32.82
C ARG A 34 18.91 29.47 -32.55
N ALA A 35 19.38 28.35 -32.01
CA ALA A 35 18.53 27.30 -31.49
C ALA A 35 17.50 27.97 -30.57
N GLN A 36 16.26 28.04 -31.03
CA GLN A 36 15.19 28.73 -30.33
C GLN A 36 14.94 27.89 -29.08
N ARG A 37 15.53 28.29 -27.95
CA ARG A 37 15.35 27.63 -26.65
C ARG A 37 13.84 27.49 -26.44
N ARG A 38 13.32 26.26 -26.52
CA ARG A 38 11.93 25.98 -26.13
C ARG A 38 11.76 26.48 -24.70
N SER A 39 10.83 27.41 -24.50
CA SER A 39 10.47 27.88 -23.17
C SER A 39 10.00 26.70 -22.34
N ILE A 40 10.55 26.53 -21.14
CA ILE A 40 10.12 25.50 -20.20
C ILE A 40 8.70 25.87 -19.75
N ASN A 41 7.73 25.01 -20.05
CA ASN A 41 6.35 25.18 -19.61
C ASN A 41 6.25 24.78 -18.13
N LEU A 42 6.55 25.72 -17.23
CA LEU A 42 6.49 25.53 -15.77
C LEU A 42 5.14 24.92 -15.30
N PRO A 43 3.96 25.32 -15.84
CA PRO A 43 2.69 24.71 -15.46
C PRO A 43 2.58 23.22 -15.82
N ALA A 44 3.15 22.80 -16.96
CA ALA A 44 3.14 21.40 -17.37
C ALA A 44 4.01 20.52 -16.46
N LEU A 45 5.14 21.06 -15.99
CA LEU A 45 6.01 20.38 -15.02
C LEU A 45 5.33 20.24 -13.66
N ALA A 46 4.68 21.30 -13.19
CA ALA A 46 3.91 21.25 -11.96
C ALA A 46 2.79 20.21 -12.04
N LEU A 47 2.07 20.13 -13.17
CA LEU A 47 1.04 19.12 -13.39
C LEU A 47 1.61 17.69 -13.38
N CYS A 48 2.75 17.46 -14.03
CA CYS A 48 3.43 16.16 -14.05
C CYS A 48 4.00 15.72 -12.70
N LEU A 49 4.24 16.66 -11.78
CA LEU A 49 4.65 16.36 -10.42
C LEU A 49 3.43 16.10 -9.52
N VAL A 50 2.49 17.04 -9.51
CA VAL A 50 1.40 17.09 -8.53
C VAL A 50 0.32 16.07 -8.84
N LEU A 51 -0.09 15.88 -10.10
CA LEU A 51 -1.22 15.01 -10.41
C LEU A 51 -0.93 13.53 -10.10
N PRO A 52 0.19 12.92 -10.56
CA PRO A 52 0.49 11.52 -10.23
C PRO A 52 0.68 11.30 -8.73
N TRP A 53 1.33 12.27 -8.05
CA TRP A 53 1.50 12.23 -6.60
C TRP A 53 0.15 12.31 -5.87
N LEU A 54 -0.74 13.22 -6.25
CA LEU A 54 -2.08 13.31 -5.65
C LEU A 54 -2.87 12.02 -5.85
N ILE A 55 -2.87 11.45 -7.06
CA ILE A 55 -3.51 10.15 -7.33
C ILE A 55 -2.94 9.07 -6.40
N PHE A 56 -1.61 9.00 -6.27
CA PHE A 56 -0.96 8.07 -5.34
C PHE A 56 -1.46 8.30 -3.90
N THR A 57 -1.36 9.52 -3.39
CA THR A 57 -1.71 9.82 -1.99
C THR A 57 -3.17 9.51 -1.68
N LEU A 58 -4.11 9.86 -2.57
CA LEU A 58 -5.53 9.64 -2.36
C LEU A 58 -5.87 8.15 -2.38
N VAL A 59 -5.42 7.43 -3.41
CA VAL A 59 -5.70 5.99 -3.54
C VAL A 59 -4.98 5.19 -2.45
N TYR A 60 -3.74 5.54 -2.13
CA TYR A 60 -2.98 4.90 -1.07
C TYR A 60 -3.64 5.11 0.29
N SER A 61 -4.11 6.34 0.59
CA SER A 61 -4.87 6.62 1.82
C SER A 61 -6.18 5.85 1.87
N LEU A 62 -6.94 5.79 0.77
CA LEU A 62 -8.19 5.03 0.70
C LEU A 62 -7.98 3.53 0.92
N CYS A 63 -6.92 2.96 0.35
CA CYS A 63 -6.62 1.53 0.48
C CYS A 63 -5.98 1.18 1.82
N SER A 64 -5.20 2.10 2.40
CA SER A 64 -4.36 1.84 3.58
C SER A 64 -5.03 2.21 4.91
N LEU A 65 -6.00 3.11 4.93
CA LEU A 65 -6.61 3.62 6.17
C LEU A 65 -7.94 2.91 6.51
N SER A 66 -8.51 3.28 7.65
CA SER A 66 -9.72 2.68 8.26
C SER A 66 -10.96 2.65 7.35
N LEU A 67 -11.05 3.55 6.37
CA LEU A 67 -12.12 3.59 5.37
C LEU A 67 -12.29 2.28 4.61
N HIS A 68 -11.20 1.56 4.36
CA HIS A 68 -11.24 0.27 3.69
C HIS A 68 -11.93 -0.81 4.53
N TYR A 69 -11.76 -0.75 5.86
CA TYR A 69 -12.40 -1.66 6.79
C TYR A 69 -13.91 -1.37 6.93
N THR A 70 -14.29 -0.09 7.06
CA THR A 70 -15.69 0.30 7.31
C THR A 70 -16.56 0.28 6.05
N SER A 71 -15.99 0.61 4.88
CA SER A 71 -16.75 0.86 3.66
C SER A 71 -15.98 0.46 2.40
N PRO A 72 -15.83 -0.85 2.12
CA PRO A 72 -15.10 -1.32 0.94
C PRO A 72 -15.70 -0.80 -0.39
N GLY A 73 -17.01 -0.51 -0.41
CA GLY A 73 -17.68 0.11 -1.56
C GLY A 73 -17.15 1.51 -1.91
N LEU A 74 -16.83 2.34 -0.92
CA LEU A 74 -16.27 3.68 -1.17
C LEU A 74 -14.84 3.60 -1.69
N VAL A 75 -14.04 2.65 -1.19
CA VAL A 75 -12.67 2.44 -1.65
C VAL A 75 -12.65 1.97 -3.11
N THR A 76 -13.47 0.99 -3.45
CA THR A 76 -13.59 0.51 -4.84
C THR A 76 -14.08 1.60 -5.79
N ALA A 77 -15.07 2.42 -5.37
CA ALA A 77 -15.51 3.58 -6.14
C ALA A 77 -14.41 4.63 -6.31
N GLY A 78 -13.61 4.90 -5.27
CA GLY A 78 -12.49 5.83 -5.32
C GLY A 78 -11.37 5.34 -6.26
N ILE A 79 -11.04 4.05 -6.24
CA ILE A 79 -10.09 3.43 -7.18
C ILE A 79 -10.62 3.50 -8.62
N ALA A 80 -11.91 3.20 -8.83
CA ALA A 80 -12.53 3.30 -10.15
C ALA A 80 -12.52 4.73 -10.70
N LEU A 81 -12.79 5.74 -9.85
CA LEU A 81 -12.72 7.15 -10.22
C LEU A 81 -11.29 7.56 -10.60
N ALA A 82 -10.29 7.18 -9.80
CA ALA A 82 -8.89 7.46 -10.12
C ALA A 82 -8.45 6.75 -11.42
N GLY A 83 -8.91 5.52 -11.64
CA GLY A 83 -8.73 4.79 -12.89
C GLY A 83 -9.35 5.51 -14.09
N ALA A 84 -10.57 6.04 -13.96
CA ALA A 84 -11.22 6.83 -15.00
C ALA A 84 -10.41 8.09 -15.36
N VAL A 85 -9.85 8.79 -14.36
CA VAL A 85 -8.95 9.94 -14.59
C VAL A 85 -7.71 9.50 -15.38
N VAL A 86 -7.07 8.39 -15.02
CA VAL A 86 -5.91 7.86 -15.76
C VAL A 86 -6.28 7.47 -17.20
N LEU A 87 -7.46 6.91 -17.43
CA LEU A 87 -7.96 6.60 -18.78
C LEU A 87 -8.22 7.85 -19.61
N LEU A 88 -8.75 8.93 -19.00
CA LEU A 88 -8.89 10.22 -19.68
C LEU A 88 -7.52 10.81 -20.07
N LEU A 89 -6.52 10.68 -19.20
CA LEU A 89 -5.14 11.06 -19.54
C LEU A 89 -4.59 10.22 -20.70
N ALA A 90 -4.87 8.91 -20.72
CA ALA A 90 -4.48 8.02 -21.82
C ALA A 90 -5.12 8.46 -23.15
N TYR A 91 -6.41 8.77 -23.13
CA TYR A 91 -7.14 9.28 -24.29
C TYR A 91 -6.54 10.60 -24.78
N SER A 92 -6.25 11.53 -23.87
CA SER A 92 -5.62 12.82 -24.20
C SER A 92 -4.23 12.64 -24.84
N ALA A 93 -3.43 11.67 -24.37
CA ALA A 93 -2.13 11.36 -24.95
C ALA A 93 -2.26 10.76 -26.36
N LEU A 94 -3.22 9.85 -26.56
CA LEU A 94 -3.49 9.25 -27.87
C LEU A 94 -4.01 10.27 -28.90
N GLN A 95 -4.86 11.21 -28.48
CA GLN A 95 -5.36 12.27 -29.36
C GLN A 95 -4.22 13.20 -29.82
N ASN A 96 -3.33 13.58 -28.90
CA ASN A 96 -2.15 14.41 -29.23
C ASN A 96 -1.18 13.68 -30.17
N LEU A 97 -0.97 12.37 -29.99
CA LEU A 97 -0.17 11.56 -30.92
C LEU A 97 -0.76 11.54 -32.34
N ARG A 98 -2.09 11.55 -32.47
CA ARG A 98 -2.78 11.55 -33.77
C ARG A 98 -2.76 12.91 -34.47
N SER A 99 -2.78 14.01 -33.70
CA SER A 99 -2.79 15.37 -34.26
C SER A 99 -1.45 15.80 -34.88
N GLY A 100 -0.35 15.07 -34.66
CA GLY A 100 0.94 15.33 -35.30
C GLY A 100 1.70 16.55 -34.76
N GLU A 101 1.34 17.07 -33.59
CA GLU A 101 2.09 18.15 -32.93
C GLU A 101 3.31 17.57 -32.18
N ASP A 102 4.40 17.35 -32.92
CA ASP A 102 5.63 16.66 -32.50
C ASP A 102 6.33 17.19 -31.23
N GLY A 103 5.97 18.39 -30.75
CA GLY A 103 6.61 19.02 -29.60
C GLY A 103 6.01 18.75 -28.22
N GLN A 104 4.70 18.50 -28.15
CA GLN A 104 3.97 18.43 -26.87
C GLN A 104 3.55 17.01 -26.49
N SER A 105 3.53 16.09 -27.46
CA SER A 105 3.05 14.72 -27.31
C SER A 105 3.78 13.92 -26.22
N THR A 106 5.10 14.11 -26.06
CA THR A 106 5.93 13.36 -25.10
C THR A 106 5.56 13.63 -23.64
N TRP A 107 5.13 14.86 -23.31
CA TRP A 107 4.75 15.24 -21.94
C TRP A 107 3.42 14.60 -21.52
N TYR A 108 2.44 14.52 -22.42
CA TYR A 108 1.17 13.83 -22.17
C TYR A 108 1.38 12.34 -21.94
N PHE A 109 2.25 11.70 -22.74
CA PHE A 109 2.59 10.29 -22.56
C PHE A 109 3.30 10.03 -21.23
N PHE A 110 4.27 10.88 -20.85
CA PHE A 110 4.95 10.79 -19.57
C PHE A 110 3.99 10.96 -18.38
N LEU A 111 3.07 11.94 -18.45
CA LEU A 111 2.05 12.16 -17.43
C LEU A 111 1.14 10.94 -17.25
N PHE A 112 0.67 10.36 -18.35
CA PHE A 112 -0.15 9.15 -18.33
C PHE A 112 0.61 7.99 -17.68
N LEU A 113 1.84 7.71 -18.12
CA LEU A 113 2.62 6.59 -17.62
C LEU A 113 2.91 6.72 -16.12
N CYS A 114 3.31 7.92 -15.67
CA CYS A 114 3.55 8.18 -14.25
C CYS A 114 2.27 8.05 -13.41
N SER A 115 1.13 8.53 -13.91
CA SER A 115 -0.16 8.43 -13.21
C SER A 115 -0.62 6.97 -13.12
N ALA A 116 -0.48 6.20 -14.20
CA ALA A 116 -0.82 4.77 -14.21
C ALA A 116 0.08 3.95 -13.27
N ALA A 117 1.39 4.22 -13.27
CA ALA A 117 2.34 3.56 -12.38
C ALA A 117 2.04 3.89 -10.91
N ASN A 118 1.81 5.16 -10.58
CA ASN A 118 1.44 5.59 -9.23
C ASN A 118 0.11 5.00 -8.77
N LEU A 119 -0.90 4.92 -9.64
CA LEU A 119 -2.16 4.27 -9.31
C LEU A 119 -1.96 2.79 -8.96
N ALA A 120 -1.21 2.05 -9.78
CA ALA A 120 -0.93 0.64 -9.54
C ALA A 120 -0.15 0.43 -8.23
N LEU A 121 0.91 1.21 -8.01
CA LEU A 121 1.71 1.16 -6.79
C LEU A 121 0.88 1.50 -5.54
N ALA A 122 0.02 2.52 -5.61
CA ALA A 122 -0.84 2.92 -4.50
C ALA A 122 -1.80 1.79 -4.09
N VAL A 123 -2.39 1.08 -5.05
CA VAL A 123 -3.27 -0.07 -4.77
C VAL A 123 -2.49 -1.22 -4.14
N VAL A 124 -1.32 -1.58 -4.69
CA VAL A 124 -0.53 -2.71 -4.18
C VAL A 124 -0.01 -2.41 -2.78
N LEU A 125 0.71 -1.29 -2.61
CA LEU A 125 1.30 -0.91 -1.33
C LEU A 125 0.22 -0.63 -0.28
N GLY A 126 -0.89 0.00 -0.68
CA GLY A 126 -2.01 0.29 0.21
C GLY A 126 -2.64 -0.98 0.76
N ASN A 127 -2.91 -1.96 -0.10
CA ASN A 127 -3.42 -3.26 0.32
C ASN A 127 -2.43 -4.04 1.19
N MET A 128 -1.14 -3.96 0.90
CA MET A 128 -0.11 -4.59 1.73
C MET A 128 -0.07 -3.98 3.14
N ASN A 129 -0.09 -2.65 3.25
CA ASN A 129 -0.10 -1.97 4.55
C ASN A 129 -1.39 -2.26 5.32
N TYR A 130 -2.53 -2.23 4.64
CA TYR A 130 -3.83 -2.55 5.21
C TYR A 130 -3.87 -3.96 5.82
N ARG A 131 -3.49 -4.99 5.05
CA ARG A 131 -3.53 -6.39 5.50
C ARG A 131 -2.52 -6.69 6.60
N SER A 132 -1.34 -6.09 6.54
CA SER A 132 -0.24 -6.43 7.45
C SER A 132 -0.32 -5.69 8.77
N ASN A 133 -0.79 -4.44 8.77
CA ASN A 133 -0.75 -3.58 9.95
C ASN A 133 -2.16 -3.16 10.41
N LEU A 134 -3.02 -2.69 9.50
CA LEU A 134 -4.31 -2.12 9.92
C LEU A 134 -5.36 -3.18 10.29
N VAL A 135 -5.45 -4.28 9.52
CA VAL A 135 -6.44 -5.35 9.78
C VAL A 135 -6.26 -5.96 11.17
N PRO A 136 -5.06 -6.39 11.60
CA PRO A 136 -4.86 -6.92 12.96
C PRO A 136 -5.29 -5.93 14.05
N PHE A 137 -4.99 -4.65 13.87
CA PHE A 137 -5.40 -3.59 14.80
C PHE A 137 -6.94 -3.46 14.87
N MET A 138 -7.61 -3.34 13.72
CA MET A 138 -9.06 -3.13 13.66
C MET A 138 -9.85 -4.34 14.14
N ASP A 139 -9.41 -5.54 13.76
CA ASP A 139 -10.04 -6.80 14.15
C ASP A 139 -10.08 -6.93 15.67
N VAL A 140 -8.98 -6.59 16.36
CA VAL A 140 -8.91 -6.64 17.81
C VAL A 140 -9.65 -5.47 18.47
N ASN A 141 -9.51 -4.26 17.93
CA ASN A 141 -10.12 -3.06 18.50
C ASN A 141 -11.66 -3.05 18.41
N ASN A 142 -12.25 -3.76 17.45
CA ASN A 142 -13.71 -3.90 17.33
C ASN A 142 -14.31 -4.95 18.28
N MET A 143 -13.49 -5.67 19.04
CA MET A 143 -13.94 -6.66 20.01
C MET A 143 -13.90 -6.09 21.44
N ASN A 144 -14.61 -6.76 22.35
CA ASN A 144 -14.69 -6.35 23.74
C ASN A 144 -13.41 -6.68 24.52
N GLU A 145 -13.11 -5.85 25.50
CA GLU A 145 -12.03 -6.05 26.46
C GLU A 145 -12.63 -6.46 27.80
N TYR A 146 -12.07 -7.51 28.41
CA TYR A 146 -12.55 -8.05 29.67
C TYR A 146 -11.44 -8.10 30.69
N ASP A 147 -11.74 -7.63 31.90
CA ASP A 147 -10.80 -7.58 33.02
C ASP A 147 -11.15 -8.59 34.11
N MET A 148 -10.12 -9.04 34.83
CA MET A 148 -10.23 -9.92 36.00
C MET A 148 -11.02 -11.21 35.73
N ILE A 149 -10.78 -11.83 34.58
CA ILE A 149 -11.42 -13.10 34.23
C ILE A 149 -10.74 -14.25 34.97
N ASN A 150 -11.53 -15.03 35.71
CA ASN A 150 -11.09 -16.28 36.31
C ASN A 150 -11.32 -17.45 35.33
N PRO A 151 -10.26 -18.14 34.85
CA PRO A 151 -10.38 -19.28 33.94
C PRO A 151 -11.21 -20.44 34.49
N ALA A 152 -11.22 -20.64 35.82
CA ALA A 152 -11.90 -21.76 36.47
C ALA A 152 -13.43 -21.58 36.59
N GLU A 153 -13.89 -20.32 36.63
CA GLU A 153 -15.32 -19.98 36.78
C GLU A 153 -15.96 -19.59 35.45
N SER A 154 -15.21 -18.92 34.58
CA SER A 154 -15.69 -18.40 33.31
C SER A 154 -15.66 -19.47 32.23
N LYS A 155 -16.62 -19.43 31.31
CA LYS A 155 -16.66 -20.38 30.18
C LYS A 155 -16.32 -19.68 28.88
N GLY A 156 -15.73 -20.40 27.94
CA GLY A 156 -15.35 -19.82 26.65
C GLY A 156 -16.55 -19.22 25.91
N ASN A 157 -17.72 -19.85 25.98
CA ASN A 157 -18.92 -19.35 25.32
C ASN A 157 -19.37 -17.94 25.78
N GLN A 158 -18.98 -17.48 26.98
CA GLN A 158 -19.30 -16.15 27.49
C GLN A 158 -18.38 -15.06 26.93
N LEU A 159 -17.22 -15.43 26.39
CA LEU A 159 -16.15 -14.53 25.94
C LEU A 159 -15.86 -14.70 24.44
N MET A 160 -16.86 -15.13 23.68
CA MET A 160 -16.76 -15.37 22.23
C MET A 160 -16.54 -14.10 21.41
N ASP A 161 -16.77 -12.92 22.00
CA ASP A 161 -16.56 -11.57 21.45
C ASP A 161 -15.39 -10.84 22.12
N ALA A 162 -14.66 -11.51 23.01
CA ALA A 162 -13.50 -10.94 23.68
C ALA A 162 -12.31 -10.85 22.71
N GLY A 163 -11.71 -9.67 22.56
CA GLY A 163 -10.48 -9.46 21.80
C GLY A 163 -9.24 -9.43 22.67
N ARG A 164 -9.41 -8.89 23.88
CA ARG A 164 -8.39 -8.81 24.92
C ARG A 164 -9.00 -9.30 26.21
N VAL A 165 -8.25 -10.11 26.93
CA VAL A 165 -8.66 -10.60 28.25
C VAL A 165 -7.50 -10.42 29.21
N HIS A 166 -7.76 -9.71 30.31
CA HIS A 166 -6.88 -9.66 31.46
C HIS A 166 -7.39 -10.68 32.46
N PHE A 167 -6.60 -11.73 32.69
CA PHE A 167 -6.92 -12.77 33.66
C PHE A 167 -6.57 -12.30 35.07
N ILE A 168 -7.12 -12.99 36.07
CA ILE A 168 -6.72 -12.79 37.47
C ILE A 168 -5.22 -13.09 37.67
N PRO A 169 -4.52 -12.44 38.62
CA PRO A 169 -3.09 -12.67 38.87
C PRO A 169 -2.72 -14.12 39.24
N GLU A 170 -3.69 -14.90 39.71
CA GLU A 170 -3.52 -16.31 40.02
C GLU A 170 -3.50 -17.20 38.76
N ALA A 171 -4.01 -16.70 37.63
CA ALA A 171 -4.04 -17.43 36.37
C ALA A 171 -2.64 -17.54 35.77
N LYS A 172 -2.25 -18.77 35.43
CA LYS A 172 -0.94 -19.10 34.86
C LYS A 172 -1.10 -20.06 33.70
N LEU A 173 -0.04 -20.16 32.89
CA LEU A 173 0.08 -21.20 31.89
C LEU A 173 0.34 -22.54 32.58
N ASP A 174 -0.53 -23.51 32.30
CA ASP A 174 -0.35 -24.87 32.75
C ASP A 174 0.48 -25.64 31.73
N ILE A 175 1.80 -25.52 31.87
CA ILE A 175 2.77 -26.14 30.95
C ILE A 175 2.68 -27.67 30.99
N ALA A 176 2.29 -28.26 32.13
CA ALA A 176 2.21 -29.72 32.28
C ALA A 176 1.14 -30.35 31.37
N HIS A 177 0.08 -29.60 31.05
CA HIS A 177 -0.99 -30.03 30.15
C HIS A 177 -0.86 -29.42 28.74
N SER A 178 0.34 -28.94 28.38
CA SER A 178 0.60 -28.46 27.02
C SER A 178 0.72 -29.61 26.01
N MET A 179 0.36 -29.30 24.77
CA MET A 179 0.40 -30.24 23.64
C MET A 179 0.72 -29.49 22.35
N GLY A 180 1.24 -30.19 21.34
CA GLY A 180 1.40 -29.61 20.02
C GLY A 180 0.95 -30.52 18.89
N PHE A 181 0.37 -29.91 17.85
CA PHE A 181 0.02 -30.58 16.62
C PHE A 181 0.98 -30.16 15.51
N ARG A 182 1.52 -31.10 14.74
CA ARG A 182 2.50 -30.78 13.67
C ARG A 182 1.89 -30.96 12.28
N ASN A 183 1.83 -29.89 11.51
CA ASN A 183 1.47 -29.88 10.09
C ASN A 183 2.19 -28.74 9.36
N LEU A 184 3.29 -29.06 8.66
CA LEU A 184 4.31 -28.11 8.18
C LEU A 184 5.00 -27.37 9.33
N ASP A 185 4.24 -26.56 10.07
CA ASP A 185 4.60 -25.92 11.33
C ASP A 185 4.07 -26.71 12.54
N THR A 186 4.64 -26.44 13.71
CA THR A 186 4.19 -27.02 14.98
C THR A 186 3.27 -26.03 15.69
N TYR A 187 2.01 -26.39 15.83
CA TYR A 187 0.96 -25.63 16.51
C TYR A 187 0.93 -26.00 17.98
N CYS A 188 1.44 -25.11 18.82
CA CYS A 188 1.59 -25.32 20.25
C CYS A 188 0.43 -24.71 21.01
N VAL A 189 -0.11 -25.45 21.98
CA VAL A 189 -1.17 -24.99 22.86
C VAL A 189 -0.82 -25.29 24.32
N ALA A 190 -1.13 -24.36 25.21
CA ALA A 190 -1.06 -24.55 26.65
C ALA A 190 -2.32 -24.01 27.32
N PRO A 191 -2.97 -24.75 28.22
CA PRO A 191 -4.13 -24.26 28.93
C PRO A 191 -3.77 -23.09 29.86
N ILE A 192 -4.69 -22.12 29.96
CA ILE A 192 -4.62 -21.03 30.95
C ILE A 192 -5.52 -21.46 32.12
N ALA A 193 -4.94 -21.60 33.31
CA ALA A 193 -5.61 -22.17 34.46
C ALA A 193 -5.29 -21.40 35.75
N SER A 194 -6.24 -21.41 36.68
CA SER A 194 -6.07 -20.91 38.05
C SER A 194 -6.25 -22.06 39.04
N GLY A 195 -5.39 -23.08 38.94
CA GLY A 195 -5.49 -24.33 39.71
C GLY A 195 -6.14 -25.47 38.92
N GLU A 196 -6.56 -26.52 39.64
CA GLU A 196 -7.29 -27.63 39.03
C GLU A 196 -8.71 -27.20 38.66
N GLN A 197 -9.09 -27.43 37.41
CA GLN A 197 -10.40 -27.09 36.86
C GLN A 197 -10.95 -28.25 36.02
N ASP A 198 -12.27 -28.40 35.99
CA ASP A 198 -12.94 -29.46 35.23
C ASP A 198 -13.03 -29.16 33.73
N ASN A 199 -13.00 -27.88 33.35
CA ASN A 199 -13.09 -27.41 31.97
C ASN A 199 -11.98 -26.41 31.66
N TYR A 200 -11.27 -26.65 30.57
CA TYR A 200 -10.17 -25.82 30.07
C TYR A 200 -10.62 -25.16 28.75
N ASP A 201 -11.33 -24.04 28.84
CA ASP A 201 -11.79 -23.32 27.64
C ASP A 201 -10.80 -22.24 27.18
N PHE A 202 -9.85 -21.82 28.02
CA PHE A 202 -8.86 -20.77 27.68
C PHE A 202 -7.50 -21.38 27.37
N TRP A 203 -6.95 -21.03 26.20
CA TRP A 203 -5.70 -21.61 25.70
C TRP A 203 -4.75 -20.54 25.21
N ALA A 204 -3.51 -20.59 25.67
CA ALA A 204 -2.39 -19.87 25.09
C ALA A 204 -1.86 -20.63 23.87
N VAL A 205 -1.57 -19.91 22.79
CA VAL A 205 -1.16 -20.52 21.52
C VAL A 205 0.07 -19.88 20.92
N GLY A 206 0.76 -20.63 20.07
CA GLY A 206 1.69 -20.08 19.10
C GLY A 206 2.37 -21.16 18.25
N LEU A 207 3.28 -20.72 17.37
CA LEU A 207 3.87 -21.57 16.34
C LEU A 207 5.34 -21.86 16.67
N ASN A 208 5.77 -23.11 16.46
CA ASN A 208 7.16 -23.57 16.50
C ASN A 208 7.91 -23.28 17.81
N CYS A 209 7.20 -23.27 18.94
CA CYS A 209 7.74 -22.98 20.28
C CYS A 209 7.59 -24.14 21.28
N CYS A 210 7.33 -25.35 20.78
CA CYS A 210 7.23 -26.59 21.54
C CYS A 210 7.76 -27.75 20.69
N SER A 211 8.16 -28.85 21.34
CA SER A 211 8.59 -30.09 20.69
C SER A 211 7.44 -30.86 20.03
N GLY A 212 6.19 -30.55 20.41
CA GLY A 212 4.96 -31.14 19.89
C GLY A 212 4.47 -32.37 20.63
N HIS A 213 5.36 -33.18 21.19
CA HIS A 213 5.01 -34.43 21.89
C HIS A 213 5.28 -34.40 23.39
N VAL A 214 6.11 -33.46 23.85
CA VAL A 214 6.40 -33.25 25.27
C VAL A 214 5.63 -32.03 25.74
N ALA A 215 5.33 -31.99 27.04
CA ALA A 215 4.72 -30.85 27.71
C ALA A 215 5.75 -29.71 27.87
N ASP A 216 6.10 -29.05 26.77
CA ASP A 216 7.19 -28.07 26.68
C ASP A 216 6.79 -26.79 25.92
N PHE A 217 5.87 -26.01 26.50
CA PHE A 217 5.40 -24.76 25.92
C PHE A 217 6.29 -23.56 26.27
N HIS A 218 6.80 -22.86 25.25
CA HIS A 218 7.70 -21.71 25.41
C HIS A 218 7.28 -20.49 24.56
N CYS A 219 5.99 -20.38 24.20
CA CYS A 219 5.48 -19.29 23.37
C CYS A 219 5.14 -18.03 24.18
N GLY A 220 5.30 -16.87 23.54
CA GLY A 220 4.98 -15.57 24.14
C GLY A 220 5.83 -15.29 25.38
N GLU A 221 5.26 -14.60 26.35
CA GLU A 221 5.94 -14.26 27.59
C GLU A 221 5.77 -15.35 28.66
N PHE A 222 5.97 -16.62 28.30
CA PHE A 222 5.71 -17.77 29.19
C PHE A 222 6.49 -17.72 30.52
N ASN A 223 7.69 -17.13 30.51
CA ASN A 223 8.58 -17.02 31.67
C ASN A 223 8.41 -15.68 32.42
N ASN A 224 7.50 -14.81 31.98
CA ASN A 224 7.26 -13.55 32.65
C ASN A 224 6.19 -13.72 33.74
N PRO A 225 6.52 -13.58 35.04
CA PRO A 225 5.55 -13.75 36.11
C PRO A 225 4.51 -12.63 36.16
N THR A 226 4.69 -11.52 35.44
CA THR A 226 3.71 -10.44 35.35
C THR A 226 2.82 -10.54 34.13
N ALA A 227 3.01 -11.55 33.27
CA ALA A 227 2.14 -11.80 32.13
C ALA A 227 0.89 -12.54 32.61
N HIS A 228 -0.26 -11.87 32.54
CA HIS A 228 -1.58 -12.41 32.85
C HIS A 228 -2.64 -12.00 31.82
N SER A 229 -2.21 -11.58 30.63
CA SER A 229 -3.09 -11.05 29.60
C SER A 229 -3.05 -11.92 28.35
N GLY A 230 -4.19 -12.02 27.68
CA GLY A 230 -4.37 -12.76 26.44
C GLY A 230 -4.84 -11.85 25.30
N LEU A 231 -4.11 -11.85 24.19
CA LEU A 231 -4.54 -11.24 22.93
C LEU A 231 -5.15 -12.30 22.02
N ARG A 232 -6.39 -12.13 21.57
CA ARG A 232 -7.10 -13.16 20.81
C ARG A 232 -6.42 -13.49 19.47
N LEU A 233 -6.41 -14.78 19.12
CA LEU A 233 -6.06 -15.25 17.78
C LEU A 233 -7.16 -14.88 16.77
N MET A 234 -6.87 -13.88 15.93
CA MET A 234 -7.76 -13.46 14.83
C MET A 234 -7.63 -14.30 13.57
N ARG A 235 -6.51 -15.01 13.42
CA ARG A 235 -6.23 -15.84 12.25
C ARG A 235 -7.08 -17.11 12.22
N ASP A 236 -8.18 -17.06 11.47
CA ASP A 236 -9.10 -18.19 11.29
C ASP A 236 -8.45 -19.38 10.58
N ASP A 237 -7.44 -19.13 9.73
CA ASP A 237 -6.68 -20.16 9.01
C ASP A 237 -5.85 -21.05 9.95
N LEU A 238 -5.41 -20.51 11.10
CA LEU A 238 -4.66 -21.25 12.11
C LEU A 238 -5.57 -21.90 13.16
N ARG A 239 -6.79 -21.37 13.35
CA ARG A 239 -7.71 -21.78 14.43
C ARG A 239 -8.06 -23.27 14.38
N SER A 240 -8.27 -23.82 13.19
CA SER A 240 -8.60 -25.25 13.02
C SER A 240 -7.47 -26.15 13.48
N TYR A 241 -6.21 -25.78 13.22
CA TYR A 241 -5.03 -26.55 13.62
C TYR A 241 -4.78 -26.47 15.13
N PHE A 242 -4.95 -25.30 15.75
CA PHE A 242 -4.89 -25.20 17.22
C PHE A 242 -5.99 -26.02 17.89
N ARG A 243 -7.18 -26.11 17.29
CA ARG A 243 -8.25 -26.98 17.79
C ARG A 243 -7.86 -28.47 17.75
N LEU A 244 -7.14 -28.91 16.73
CA LEU A 244 -6.62 -30.29 16.68
C LEU A 244 -5.60 -30.54 17.79
N ALA A 245 -4.73 -29.57 18.10
CA ALA A 245 -3.80 -29.67 19.22
C ALA A 245 -4.53 -29.75 20.57
N VAL A 246 -5.61 -28.98 20.76
CA VAL A 246 -6.47 -29.10 21.96
C VAL A 246 -7.12 -30.48 22.05
N GLN A 247 -7.66 -31.01 20.96
CA GLN A 247 -8.24 -32.36 20.95
C GLN A 247 -7.23 -33.45 21.32
N GLN A 248 -5.97 -33.28 20.94
CA GLN A 248 -4.89 -34.17 21.36
C GLN A 248 -4.59 -34.03 22.86
N ALA A 249 -4.60 -32.80 23.40
CA ALA A 249 -4.43 -32.55 24.82
C ALA A 249 -5.57 -33.17 25.65
N GLU A 250 -6.83 -33.00 25.21
CA GLU A 250 -8.01 -33.60 25.84
C GLU A 250 -7.87 -35.13 25.94
N ALA A 251 -7.45 -35.78 24.86
CA ALA A 251 -7.27 -37.22 24.82
C ALA A 251 -6.07 -37.71 25.65
N ALA A 252 -4.96 -36.96 25.67
CA ALA A 252 -3.74 -37.36 26.37
C ALA A 252 -3.83 -37.20 27.89
N TYR A 253 -4.47 -36.12 28.35
CA TYR A 253 -4.51 -35.73 29.75
C TYR A 253 -5.89 -35.92 30.41
N ASN A 254 -6.88 -36.44 29.67
CA ASN A 254 -8.24 -36.65 30.16
C ASN A 254 -8.91 -35.36 30.70
N ILE A 255 -8.63 -34.24 30.04
CA ILE A 255 -9.23 -32.92 30.29
C ILE A 255 -10.32 -32.62 29.26
N ARG A 256 -11.18 -31.63 29.53
CA ARG A 256 -12.28 -31.24 28.63
C ARG A 256 -12.21 -29.75 28.27
N ALA A 257 -12.38 -29.41 27.00
CA ALA A 257 -12.43 -28.08 26.43
C ALA A 257 -13.67 -27.96 25.54
N ASN A 258 -14.79 -27.50 26.11
CA ASN A 258 -16.06 -27.46 25.38
C ASN A 258 -16.06 -26.37 24.32
N HIS A 259 -15.55 -25.19 24.66
CA HIS A 259 -15.50 -24.02 23.79
C HIS A 259 -14.10 -23.38 23.85
N PRO A 260 -13.08 -23.99 23.21
CA PRO A 260 -11.72 -23.48 23.29
C PRO A 260 -11.59 -22.13 22.58
N ILE A 261 -11.09 -21.13 23.30
CA ILE A 261 -10.68 -19.82 22.81
C ILE A 261 -9.17 -19.69 22.92
N PHE A 262 -8.57 -19.13 21.87
CA PHE A 262 -7.12 -19.05 21.69
C PHE A 262 -6.61 -17.63 21.87
N PHE A 263 -5.57 -17.49 22.68
CA PHE A 263 -4.90 -16.23 22.99
C PHE A 263 -3.38 -16.33 22.83
N TYR A 264 -2.75 -15.24 22.43
CA TYR A 264 -1.32 -15.05 22.60
C TYR A 264 -1.06 -14.52 24.01
N TRP A 265 -0.18 -15.19 24.76
CA TRP A 265 0.12 -14.87 26.15
C TRP A 265 1.15 -13.75 26.26
N MET A 266 0.80 -12.67 26.94
CA MET A 266 1.64 -11.47 27.07
C MET A 266 1.28 -10.66 28.32
N GLN A 267 2.15 -9.73 28.69
CA GLN A 267 1.86 -8.80 29.79
C GLN A 267 0.87 -7.72 29.37
N ASP A 268 1.14 -7.05 28.24
CA ASP A 268 0.37 -5.89 27.80
C ASP A 268 -0.09 -6.01 26.33
N PRO A 269 -1.36 -6.38 26.09
CA PRO A 269 -1.92 -6.43 24.75
C PRO A 269 -2.14 -5.03 24.14
N ALA A 270 -2.28 -3.98 24.94
CA ALA A 270 -2.53 -2.64 24.43
C ALA A 270 -1.29 -2.07 23.71
N THR A 271 -0.10 -2.31 24.27
CA THR A 271 1.16 -1.91 23.62
C THR A 271 1.33 -2.58 22.26
N GLU A 272 1.09 -3.89 22.16
CA GLU A 272 1.19 -4.63 20.89
C GLU A 272 0.19 -4.13 19.83
N ILE A 273 -1.05 -3.86 20.23
CA ILE A 273 -2.06 -3.30 19.32
C ILE A 273 -1.67 -1.89 18.86
N SER A 274 -1.18 -1.04 19.76
CA SER A 274 -0.70 0.31 19.42
C SER A 274 0.53 0.29 18.49
N ALA A 275 1.35 -0.77 18.56
CA ALA A 275 2.47 -0.97 17.65
C ALA A 275 1.98 -1.20 16.21
N TYR A 276 0.92 -1.99 16.01
CA TYR A 276 0.31 -2.17 14.68
C TYR A 276 -0.28 -0.87 14.12
N GLU A 277 -0.95 -0.09 14.97
CA GLU A 277 -1.49 1.23 14.58
C GLU A 277 -0.37 2.18 14.14
N SER A 278 0.64 2.35 14.98
CA SER A 278 1.77 3.24 14.70
C SER A 278 2.56 2.79 13.46
N ALA A 279 2.72 1.49 13.24
CA ALA A 279 3.33 0.94 12.02
C ALA A 279 2.49 1.25 10.77
N ALA A 280 1.16 1.12 10.85
CA ALA A 280 0.26 1.44 9.73
C ALA A 280 0.40 2.92 9.31
N TYR A 281 0.36 3.84 10.28
CA TYR A 281 0.51 5.28 10.02
C TYR A 281 1.92 5.66 9.56
N THR A 282 2.96 5.06 10.15
CA THR A 282 4.35 5.31 9.75
C THR A 282 4.59 4.87 8.30
N ASN A 283 4.14 3.66 7.92
CA ASN A 283 4.25 3.18 6.55
C ASN A 283 3.43 4.03 5.57
N TRP A 284 2.28 4.54 6.01
CA TRP A 284 1.51 5.48 5.20
C TRP A 284 2.26 6.80 4.97
N MET A 285 2.77 7.43 6.03
CA MET A 285 3.54 8.68 5.93
C MET A 285 4.79 8.53 5.07
N VAL A 286 5.59 7.48 5.34
CA VAL A 286 6.81 7.18 4.57
C VAL A 286 6.47 6.96 3.11
N GLY A 287 5.41 6.20 2.81
CA GLY A 287 4.96 5.97 1.44
C GLY A 287 4.62 7.27 0.68
N VAL A 288 3.92 8.21 1.32
CA VAL A 288 3.55 9.50 0.72
C VAL A 288 4.78 10.36 0.39
N PHE A 289 5.75 10.45 1.30
CA PHE A 289 6.96 11.25 1.08
C PHE A 289 7.92 10.60 0.08
N VAL A 290 8.07 9.28 0.13
CA VAL A 290 8.90 8.54 -0.83
C VAL A 290 8.32 8.67 -2.25
N ALA A 291 7.00 8.55 -2.41
CA ALA A 291 6.35 8.75 -3.70
C ALA A 291 6.57 10.16 -4.25
N LEU A 292 6.50 11.19 -3.40
CA LEU A 292 6.81 12.57 -3.81
C LEU A 292 8.27 12.71 -4.28
N GLY A 293 9.22 12.16 -3.52
CA GLY A 293 10.64 12.20 -3.86
C GLY A 293 10.97 11.47 -5.17
N VAL A 294 10.38 10.29 -5.37
CA VAL A 294 10.52 9.52 -6.62
C VAL A 294 9.88 10.26 -7.80
N GLN A 295 8.68 10.82 -7.63
CA GLN A 295 8.02 11.58 -8.69
C GLN A 295 8.82 12.84 -9.08
N LEU A 296 9.37 13.55 -8.09
CA LEU A 296 10.27 14.69 -8.32
C LEU A 296 11.50 14.26 -9.15
N LEU A 297 12.14 13.16 -8.77
CA LEU A 297 13.29 12.62 -9.49
C LEU A 297 12.93 12.24 -10.94
N LEU A 298 11.78 11.59 -11.16
CA LEU A 298 11.30 11.25 -12.50
C LEU A 298 11.06 12.49 -13.36
N VAL A 299 10.45 13.53 -12.81
CA VAL A 299 10.23 14.80 -13.53
C VAL A 299 11.55 15.48 -13.87
N VAL A 300 12.53 15.49 -12.95
CA VAL A 300 13.87 16.05 -13.21
C VAL A 300 14.60 15.25 -14.29
N VAL A 301 14.57 13.91 -14.25
CA VAL A 301 15.19 13.08 -15.28
C VAL A 301 14.51 13.29 -16.64
N ALA A 302 13.19 13.34 -16.68
CA ALA A 302 12.43 13.59 -17.90
C ALA A 302 12.75 14.97 -18.51
N THR A 303 12.80 16.03 -17.69
CA THR A 303 13.20 17.37 -18.16
C THR A 303 14.59 17.38 -18.78
N VAL A 304 15.58 16.76 -18.13
CA VAL A 304 16.96 16.68 -18.64
C VAL A 304 17.04 15.84 -19.91
N ALA A 305 16.32 14.71 -19.98
CA ALA A 305 16.28 13.85 -21.15
C ALA A 305 15.67 14.56 -22.36
N PHE A 306 14.53 15.23 -22.18
CA PHE A 306 13.88 15.97 -23.26
C PHE A 306 14.67 17.21 -23.69
N ALA A 307 15.41 17.86 -22.78
CA ALA A 307 16.30 18.96 -23.12
C ALA A 307 17.52 18.51 -23.96
N LYS A 308 17.94 17.25 -23.88
CA LYS A 308 19.05 16.70 -24.70
C LYS A 308 18.60 16.17 -26.05
N LEU A 309 17.32 15.79 -26.19
CA LEU A 309 16.74 15.27 -27.43
C LEU A 309 16.23 16.37 -28.37
N SER A 310 16.09 17.61 -27.88
CA SER A 310 15.74 18.81 -28.67
C SER A 310 16.96 19.55 -29.19
#